data_AF-A0ABC9T796-F1
#
_entry.id   AF-A0ABC9T796-F1
#
_cell.length_a   1.000
_cell.length_b   1.000
_cell.length_c   1.000
_cell.angle_alpha   90.00
_cell.angle_beta   90.00
_cell.angle_gamma   90.00
#
_symmetry.space_group_name_H-M   'P 1'
#
loop_
_entity.id
_entity.type
_entity.pdbx_description
1 polymer ?
#
loop_
_entity_poly.entity_id
_entity_poly.type
_entity_poly.pdbx_seq_one_letter_code
_entity_poly.pdbx_strand_id
1 'polypeptide(L)'
;MVQSLKENKTLKNALDAMKNTPIPVAVRTVDTGIGMKLPYIESSTVGEVAGKFSKASTAAKDDAYQLAKGSGGSGVSKEGSVAKGTGEATPKKKSVPDWLKERWEAGNNFNKENRPRYPYNEVELEAKEVGGKKYVVDSYAHNKEIVSRKFTQLSEVQEKTAKSYLNEITKKYPSGSKISNGPFNPNALKGGRLKGELILEVPVQNKPIPQTILDEATKNRIIIRDIKGKVYN
;
A
#
# COMPACT_ATOMS: atom_id res chain seq x y z
N MET A 1 11.49 -36.81 -43.05
CA MET A 1 10.61 -36.90 -41.86
C MET A 1 10.52 -35.50 -41.26
N VAL A 2 9.41 -34.80 -41.50
CA VAL A 2 9.21 -33.44 -40.96
C VAL A 2 8.71 -33.58 -39.53
N GLN A 3 9.49 -33.13 -38.54
CA GLN A 3 9.07 -33.15 -37.14
C GLN A 3 7.78 -32.32 -37.00
N SER A 4 6.80 -32.86 -36.28
CA SER A 4 5.56 -32.14 -36.05
C SER A 4 5.84 -30.85 -35.26
N LEU A 5 5.03 -29.80 -35.50
CA LEU A 5 5.13 -28.51 -34.79
C LEU A 5 5.14 -28.67 -33.25
N LYS A 6 4.58 -29.77 -32.73
CA LYS A 6 4.53 -30.08 -31.28
C LYS A 6 5.83 -30.70 -30.74
N GLU A 7 6.67 -31.28 -31.58
CA GLU A 7 7.87 -32.04 -31.18
C GLU A 7 9.18 -31.25 -31.36
N ASN A 8 9.12 -30.09 -32.01
CA ASN A 8 10.28 -29.22 -32.17
C ASN A 8 10.59 -28.48 -30.85
N LYS A 9 11.65 -28.93 -30.16
CA LYS A 9 12.12 -28.38 -28.88
C LYS A 9 12.37 -26.87 -28.91
N THR A 10 12.88 -26.35 -30.02
CA THR A 10 13.15 -24.92 -30.21
C THR A 10 11.86 -24.11 -30.22
N LEU A 11 10.83 -24.59 -30.93
CA LEU A 11 9.53 -23.93 -30.98
C LEU A 11 8.78 -24.02 -29.65
N LYS A 12 8.91 -25.15 -28.93
CA LYS A 12 8.33 -25.31 -27.59
C LYS A 12 8.93 -24.31 -26.61
N ASN A 13 10.26 -24.18 -26.60
CA ASN A 13 10.96 -23.23 -25.75
C ASN A 13 10.59 -21.77 -26.11
N ALA A 14 10.48 -21.45 -27.40
CA ALA A 14 10.05 -20.13 -27.85
C ALA A 14 8.60 -19.82 -27.43
N LEU A 15 7.69 -20.79 -27.54
CA LEU A 15 6.30 -20.65 -27.12
C LEU A 15 6.18 -20.50 -25.60
N ASP A 16 6.95 -21.26 -24.83
CA ASP A 16 6.98 -21.17 -23.38
C ASP A 16 7.58 -19.84 -22.92
N ALA A 17 8.62 -19.34 -23.61
CA ALA A 17 9.14 -17.99 -23.37
C ALA A 17 8.08 -16.93 -23.65
N MET A 18 7.42 -16.98 -24.82
CA MET A 18 6.35 -16.04 -25.19
C MET A 18 5.19 -16.04 -24.19
N LYS A 19 4.74 -17.22 -23.75
CA LYS A 19 3.63 -17.34 -22.79
C LYS A 19 3.96 -16.74 -21.43
N ASN A 20 5.24 -16.77 -21.03
CA ASN A 20 5.71 -16.24 -19.76
C ASN A 20 6.17 -14.78 -19.84
N THR A 21 6.22 -14.18 -21.04
CA THR A 21 6.54 -12.76 -21.21
C THR A 21 5.55 -11.88 -20.45
N PRO A 22 6.02 -11.02 -19.52
CA PRO A 22 5.17 -10.07 -18.82
C PRO A 22 4.67 -8.99 -19.78
N ILE A 23 3.37 -8.69 -19.73
CA ILE A 23 2.74 -7.59 -20.46
C ILE A 23 1.98 -6.69 -19.49
N PRO A 24 2.02 -5.35 -19.69
CA PRO A 24 1.29 -4.42 -18.85
C PRO A 24 -0.21 -4.57 -19.07
N VAL A 25 -1.00 -4.69 -18.00
CA VAL A 25 -2.47 -4.86 -18.07
C VAL A 25 -3.25 -3.73 -17.40
N ALA A 26 -2.69 -3.06 -16.40
CA ALA A 26 -3.35 -1.92 -15.75
C ALA A 26 -2.34 -1.02 -15.03
N VAL A 27 -2.67 0.26 -14.87
CA VAL A 27 -1.98 1.14 -13.92
C VAL A 27 -2.79 1.15 -12.62
N ARG A 28 -2.19 0.70 -11.51
CA ARG A 28 -2.81 0.71 -10.18
C ARG A 28 -2.03 1.60 -9.24
N THR A 29 -2.68 2.08 -8.18
CA THR A 29 -2.00 2.76 -7.08
C THR A 29 -1.96 1.85 -5.86
N VAL A 30 -0.78 1.63 -5.28
CA VAL A 30 -0.64 0.92 -3.99
C VAL A 30 -0.43 1.93 -2.87
N ASP A 31 -1.26 1.84 -1.83
CA ASP A 31 -1.01 2.53 -0.58
C ASP A 31 0.09 1.77 0.16
N THR A 32 1.19 2.45 0.40
CA THR A 32 2.38 1.84 0.99
C THR A 32 2.28 1.70 2.52
N GLY A 33 1.18 2.12 3.15
CA GLY A 33 1.03 2.07 4.61
C GLY A 33 1.88 3.12 5.36
N ILE A 34 2.89 3.70 4.70
CA ILE A 34 3.71 4.83 5.17
C ILE A 34 3.18 6.19 4.67
N GLY A 35 2.01 6.22 4.03
CA GLY A 35 1.35 7.45 3.54
C GLY A 35 1.67 7.81 2.09
N MET A 36 2.46 7.01 1.37
CA MET A 36 2.68 7.18 -0.08
C MET A 36 1.72 6.32 -0.89
N LYS A 37 1.09 6.91 -1.91
CA LYS A 37 0.45 6.17 -2.99
C LYS A 37 1.37 6.15 -4.20
N LEU A 38 1.87 4.97 -4.55
CA LEU A 38 2.74 4.80 -5.71
C LEU A 38 1.95 4.17 -6.86
N PRO A 39 1.93 4.79 -8.04
CA PRO A 39 1.43 4.13 -9.23
C PRO A 39 2.41 3.01 -9.62
N TYR A 40 1.88 1.84 -9.94
CA TYR A 40 2.65 0.75 -10.53
C TYR A 40 1.85 0.14 -11.69
N ILE A 41 2.59 -0.41 -12.64
CA ILE A 41 2.02 -1.14 -13.75
C ILE A 41 1.81 -2.58 -13.28
N GLU A 42 0.56 -3.00 -13.15
CA GLU A 42 0.22 -4.40 -12.99
C GLU A 42 0.52 -5.10 -14.32
N SER A 43 1.34 -6.14 -14.29
CA SER A 43 1.63 -6.99 -15.43
C SER A 43 1.00 -8.37 -15.25
N SER A 44 0.52 -8.97 -16.34
CA SER A 44 0.18 -10.40 -16.42
C SER A 44 1.01 -11.07 -17.50
N THR A 45 1.02 -12.39 -17.58
CA THR A 45 1.72 -13.07 -18.68
C THR A 45 0.85 -13.15 -19.94
N VAL A 46 1.46 -13.20 -21.12
CA VAL A 46 0.72 -13.37 -22.39
C VAL A 46 -0.18 -14.61 -22.34
N GLY A 47 0.30 -15.71 -21.72
CA GLY A 47 -0.46 -16.94 -21.56
C GLY A 47 -1.69 -16.78 -20.65
N GLU A 48 -1.59 -16.04 -19.55
CA GLU A 48 -2.72 -15.76 -18.65
C GLU A 48 -3.79 -14.90 -19.32
N VAL A 49 -3.36 -13.87 -20.06
CA VAL A 49 -4.27 -12.97 -20.77
C VAL A 49 -5.00 -13.71 -21.89
N ALA A 50 -4.26 -14.47 -22.72
CA ALA A 50 -4.86 -15.32 -23.75
C ALA A 50 -5.83 -16.36 -23.15
N GLY A 51 -5.49 -16.96 -22.01
CA GLY A 51 -6.37 -17.89 -21.29
C GLY A 51 -7.69 -17.25 -20.83
N LYS A 52 -7.65 -16.00 -20.35
CA LYS A 52 -8.84 -15.23 -19.95
C LYS A 52 -9.72 -14.88 -21.16
N PHE A 53 -9.12 -14.45 -22.28
CA PHE A 53 -9.85 -14.18 -23.52
C PHE A 53 -10.52 -15.43 -24.08
N SER A 54 -9.83 -16.59 -24.04
CA SER A 54 -10.41 -17.86 -24.47
C SER A 54 -11.62 -18.24 -23.62
N LYS A 55 -11.53 -18.15 -22.28
CA LYS A 55 -12.67 -18.45 -21.39
C LYS A 55 -13.85 -17.51 -21.60
N ALA A 56 -13.60 -16.20 -21.75
CA ALA A 56 -14.63 -15.22 -22.04
C ALA A 56 -15.28 -15.45 -23.42
N SER A 57 -14.50 -15.88 -24.41
CA SER A 57 -15.02 -16.24 -25.74
C SER A 57 -15.86 -17.52 -25.72
N THR A 58 -15.50 -18.53 -24.93
CA THR A 58 -16.31 -19.75 -24.81
C THR A 58 -17.63 -19.45 -24.12
N ALA A 59 -17.63 -18.71 -23.01
CA ALA A 59 -18.85 -18.30 -22.33
C ALA A 59 -19.78 -17.46 -23.24
N ALA A 60 -19.23 -16.51 -24.00
CA ALA A 60 -20.03 -15.73 -24.95
C ALA A 60 -20.59 -16.57 -26.13
N LYS A 61 -19.87 -17.63 -26.55
CA LYS A 61 -20.36 -18.56 -27.58
C LYS A 61 -21.45 -19.47 -27.03
N ASP A 62 -21.33 -19.91 -25.78
CA ASP A 62 -22.36 -20.72 -25.11
C ASP A 62 -23.64 -19.89 -24.91
N ASP A 63 -23.53 -18.63 -24.46
CA ASP A 63 -24.68 -17.72 -24.31
C ASP A 63 -25.37 -17.41 -25.67
N ALA A 64 -24.59 -17.20 -26.73
CA ALA A 64 -25.13 -17.00 -28.08
C ALA A 64 -25.77 -18.27 -28.68
N TYR A 65 -25.24 -19.45 -28.37
CA TYR A 65 -25.85 -20.74 -28.73
C TYR A 65 -27.20 -20.95 -28.00
N GLN A 66 -27.31 -20.50 -26.75
CA GLN A 66 -28.54 -20.58 -25.96
C GLN A 66 -29.59 -19.54 -26.39
N LEU A 67 -29.18 -18.41 -26.99
CA LEU A 67 -30.12 -17.41 -27.56
C LEU A 67 -30.69 -17.82 -28.93
N ALA A 68 -29.97 -18.63 -29.70
CA ALA A 68 -30.39 -19.09 -31.03
C ALA A 68 -31.32 -20.33 -31.00
N LYS A 69 -31.45 -21.00 -29.86
CA LYS A 69 -32.41 -22.09 -29.64
C LYS A 69 -33.57 -21.57 -28.79
N GLY A 70 -34.53 -20.94 -29.47
CA GLY A 70 -35.75 -20.46 -28.82
C GLY A 70 -36.55 -21.57 -28.12
N SER A 71 -37.19 -21.16 -27.02
CA SER A 71 -38.42 -21.72 -26.46
C SER A 71 -38.42 -23.19 -25.99
N GLY A 72 -38.43 -23.38 -24.66
CA GLY A 72 -39.20 -24.47 -24.05
C GLY A 72 -38.70 -24.96 -22.69
N GLY A 73 -39.40 -24.59 -21.62
CA GLY A 73 -39.65 -25.50 -20.49
C GLY A 73 -39.01 -25.18 -19.13
N SER A 74 -39.89 -24.94 -18.16
CA SER A 74 -39.67 -24.93 -16.71
C SER A 74 -38.92 -26.16 -16.17
N GLY A 75 -38.16 -26.01 -15.08
CA GLY A 75 -37.67 -27.15 -14.31
C GLY A 75 -36.76 -26.80 -13.15
N VAL A 76 -37.26 -27.02 -11.95
CA VAL A 76 -36.64 -26.85 -10.62
C VAL A 76 -35.51 -27.88 -10.33
N SER A 77 -34.55 -27.43 -9.50
CA SER A 77 -33.73 -28.16 -8.50
C SER A 77 -32.42 -28.90 -8.83
N LYS A 78 -31.47 -28.58 -7.93
CA LYS A 78 -30.48 -29.42 -7.21
C LYS A 78 -29.18 -29.87 -7.88
N GLU A 79 -28.11 -29.27 -7.33
CA GLU A 79 -26.97 -29.91 -6.68
C GLU A 79 -26.51 -31.30 -7.17
N GLY A 80 -25.26 -31.31 -7.60
CA GLY A 80 -24.37 -32.44 -7.42
C GLY A 80 -23.98 -33.13 -8.72
N SER A 81 -22.83 -32.75 -9.29
CA SER A 81 -21.87 -33.75 -9.78
C SER A 81 -20.50 -33.14 -10.02
N VAL A 82 -19.58 -33.66 -9.22
CA VAL A 82 -18.14 -33.48 -9.19
C VAL A 82 -17.54 -33.80 -10.57
N ALA A 83 -16.90 -32.81 -11.19
CA ALA A 83 -15.93 -33.04 -12.27
C ALA A 83 -14.52 -32.79 -11.72
N LYS A 84 -13.87 -33.90 -11.38
CA LYS A 84 -12.48 -34.03 -10.93
C LYS A 84 -11.54 -33.59 -12.06
N GLY A 85 -11.16 -32.32 -12.05
CA GLY A 85 -10.09 -31.76 -12.88
C GLY A 85 -8.83 -31.57 -12.05
N THR A 86 -8.01 -32.62 -11.96
CA THR A 86 -6.63 -32.59 -11.47
C THR A 86 -5.81 -31.60 -12.29
N GLY A 87 -5.36 -30.54 -11.62
CA GLY A 87 -4.53 -29.48 -12.17
C GLY A 87 -4.34 -28.38 -11.14
N GLU A 88 -3.73 -28.72 -10.00
CA GLU A 88 -3.19 -27.72 -9.06
C GLU A 88 -2.03 -26.97 -9.73
N ALA A 89 -2.35 -26.04 -10.62
CA ALA A 89 -1.57 -24.83 -10.73
C ALA A 89 -2.03 -23.97 -9.56
N THR A 90 -1.31 -24.07 -8.44
CA THR A 90 -1.43 -23.12 -7.33
C THR A 90 -1.45 -21.71 -7.94
N PRO A 91 -2.50 -20.90 -7.67
CA PRO A 91 -2.49 -19.53 -8.16
C PRO A 91 -1.28 -18.87 -7.51
N LYS A 92 -0.25 -18.55 -8.31
CA LYS A 92 0.90 -17.80 -7.84
C LYS A 92 0.33 -16.54 -7.19
N LYS A 93 0.37 -16.49 -5.86
CA LYS A 93 -0.03 -15.31 -5.07
C LYS A 93 0.60 -14.12 -5.78
N LYS A 94 -0.22 -13.14 -6.19
CA LYS A 94 0.25 -11.90 -6.81
C LYS A 94 1.35 -11.34 -5.91
N SER A 95 2.61 -11.57 -6.29
CA SER A 95 3.74 -11.26 -5.46
C SER A 95 3.87 -9.76 -5.47
N VAL A 96 3.79 -9.15 -4.29
CA VAL A 96 4.18 -7.75 -4.12
C VAL A 96 5.56 -7.59 -4.76
N PRO A 97 5.76 -6.61 -5.68
CA PRO A 97 7.04 -6.42 -6.33
C PRO A 97 8.17 -6.27 -5.31
N ASP A 98 9.35 -6.82 -5.60
CA ASP A 98 10.44 -6.85 -4.63
C ASP A 98 10.91 -5.44 -4.24
N TRP A 99 10.96 -4.51 -5.19
CA TRP A 99 11.22 -3.09 -4.91
C TRP A 99 10.23 -2.48 -3.91
N LEU A 100 8.98 -2.95 -3.86
CA LEU A 100 7.98 -2.46 -2.91
C LEU A 100 8.18 -3.06 -1.52
N LYS A 101 8.56 -4.33 -1.43
CA LYS A 101 8.93 -4.97 -0.16
C LYS A 101 10.14 -4.30 0.46
N GLU A 102 11.20 -4.10 -0.33
CA GLU A 102 12.42 -3.40 0.10
C GLU A 102 12.11 -2.00 0.64
N ARG A 103 11.21 -1.26 -0.03
CA ARG A 103 10.78 0.06 0.42
C ARG A 103 10.01 0.02 1.75
N TRP A 104 9.15 -0.97 1.94
CA TRP A 104 8.43 -1.19 3.21
C TRP A 104 9.39 -1.56 4.34
N GLU A 105 10.34 -2.46 4.07
CA GLU A 105 11.37 -2.85 5.01
C GLU A 105 12.26 -1.66 5.40
N ALA A 106 12.66 -0.83 4.44
CA ALA A 106 13.41 0.39 4.70
C ALA A 106 12.64 1.36 5.60
N GLY A 107 11.34 1.55 5.34
CA GLY A 107 10.47 2.36 6.20
C GLY A 107 10.33 1.80 7.62
N ASN A 108 10.19 0.48 7.75
CA ASN A 108 10.10 -0.18 9.04
C ASN A 108 11.41 -0.11 9.83
N ASN A 109 12.55 -0.28 9.15
CA ASN A 109 13.88 -0.14 9.74
C ASN A 109 14.12 1.30 10.19
N PHE A 110 13.77 2.29 9.35
CA PHE A 110 13.83 3.71 9.72
C PHE A 110 13.01 3.99 10.99
N ASN A 111 11.82 3.40 11.10
CA ASN A 111 11.01 3.52 12.31
C ASN A 111 11.69 2.85 13.52
N LYS A 112 12.20 1.64 13.35
CA LYS A 112 12.86 0.86 14.41
C LYS A 112 14.11 1.55 14.96
N GLU A 113 14.96 2.07 14.08
CA GLU A 113 16.23 2.73 14.42
C GLU A 113 16.01 4.04 15.17
N ASN A 114 14.94 4.77 14.86
CA ASN A 114 14.69 6.09 15.45
C ASN A 114 13.80 6.03 16.71
N ARG A 115 13.17 4.89 17.04
CA ARG A 115 12.36 4.72 18.26
C ARG A 115 13.12 5.06 19.56
N PRO A 116 14.38 4.63 19.76
CA PRO A 116 15.09 4.85 21.02
C PRO A 116 15.38 6.32 21.34
N ARG A 117 15.20 7.23 20.38
CA ARG A 117 15.45 8.67 20.54
C ARG A 117 14.39 9.36 21.40
N TYR A 118 13.25 8.71 21.62
CA TYR A 118 12.09 9.28 22.27
C TYR A 118 11.67 8.45 23.49
N PRO A 119 11.15 9.11 24.55
CA PRO A 119 10.77 8.42 25.78
C PRO A 119 9.52 7.54 25.59
N TYR A 120 8.63 7.92 24.67
CA TYR A 120 7.43 7.17 24.36
C TYR A 120 7.31 6.97 22.85
N ASN A 121 6.90 5.77 22.45
CA ASN A 121 6.72 5.38 21.05
C ASN A 121 5.37 4.71 20.89
N GLU A 122 4.80 4.82 19.69
CA GLU A 122 3.52 4.19 19.34
C GLU A 122 2.39 4.55 20.33
N VAL A 123 2.25 5.84 20.66
CA VAL A 123 1.26 6.31 21.63
C VAL A 123 -0.13 6.32 20.99
N GLU A 124 -1.04 5.51 21.53
CA GLU A 124 -2.40 5.38 21.03
C GLU A 124 -3.29 6.53 21.53
N LEU A 125 -3.98 7.19 20.61
CA LEU A 125 -5.01 8.18 20.92
C LEU A 125 -6.39 7.53 21.00
N GLU A 126 -7.23 8.10 21.84
CA GLU A 126 -8.64 7.72 21.89
C GLU A 126 -9.32 8.06 20.55
N ALA A 127 -10.22 7.20 20.11
CA ALA A 127 -11.04 7.49 18.95
C ALA A 127 -11.92 8.71 19.24
N LYS A 128 -12.01 9.63 18.28
CA LYS A 128 -12.88 10.82 18.42
C LYS A 128 -14.37 10.46 18.53
N GLU A 129 -14.74 9.29 18.02
CA GLU A 129 -16.11 8.76 17.99
C GLU A 129 -16.11 7.32 18.49
N VAL A 130 -17.21 6.88 19.10
CA VAL A 130 -17.38 5.50 19.59
C VAL A 130 -17.31 4.53 18.40
N GLY A 131 -16.33 3.63 18.40
CA GLY A 131 -16.04 2.74 17.26
C GLY A 131 -15.23 3.39 16.13
N GLY A 132 -14.80 4.64 16.29
CA GLY A 132 -14.00 5.38 15.32
C GLY A 132 -12.55 4.89 15.22
N LYS A 133 -11.86 5.34 14.17
CA LYS A 133 -10.45 5.01 13.93
C LYS A 133 -9.57 5.59 15.05
N LYS A 134 -8.80 4.72 15.69
CA LYS A 134 -7.72 5.13 16.60
C LYS A 134 -6.50 5.57 15.81
N TYR A 135 -5.85 6.62 16.26
CA TYR A 135 -4.59 7.08 15.71
C TYR A 135 -3.45 6.73 16.66
N VAL A 136 -2.31 6.39 16.09
CA VAL A 136 -1.09 6.09 16.84
C VAL A 136 -0.06 7.13 16.45
N VAL A 137 0.56 7.78 17.44
CA VAL A 137 1.67 8.71 17.25
C VAL A 137 2.96 7.89 17.20
N ASP A 138 3.81 8.13 16.21
CA ASP A 138 5.03 7.32 16.03
C ASP A 138 5.98 7.45 17.23
N SER A 139 6.20 8.68 17.69
CA SER A 139 6.99 8.99 18.88
C SER A 139 6.47 10.23 19.60
N TYR A 140 6.60 10.28 20.92
CA TYR A 140 6.08 11.37 21.75
C TYR A 140 7.04 11.69 22.91
N ALA A 141 7.35 12.97 23.06
CA ALA A 141 8.00 13.53 24.23
C ALA A 141 6.98 14.39 24.98
N HIS A 142 6.63 13.98 26.20
CA HIS A 142 5.52 14.58 26.95
C HIS A 142 5.65 16.10 27.11
N ASN A 143 4.64 16.84 26.66
CA ASN A 143 4.58 18.32 26.63
C ASN A 143 5.69 19.00 25.81
N LYS A 144 6.41 18.26 24.97
CA LYS A 144 7.52 18.79 24.15
C LYS A 144 7.25 18.59 22.67
N GLU A 145 7.18 17.33 22.23
CA GLU A 145 7.20 16.99 20.80
C GLU A 145 6.23 15.85 20.49
N ILE A 146 5.46 16.03 19.42
CA ILE A 146 4.57 15.03 18.83
C ILE A 146 5.17 14.71 17.46
N VAL A 147 5.77 13.53 17.34
CA VAL A 147 6.59 13.20 16.19
C VAL A 147 5.86 12.19 15.31
N SER A 148 5.69 12.54 14.04
CA SER A 148 5.32 11.60 12.99
C SER A 148 6.49 11.44 12.02
N ARG A 149 6.81 10.20 11.71
CA ARG A 149 7.97 9.84 10.89
C ARG A 149 7.55 9.53 9.47
N LYS A 150 8.28 10.05 8.49
CA LYS A 150 8.13 9.69 7.08
C LYS A 150 9.48 9.38 6.47
N PHE A 151 9.66 8.14 6.03
CA PHE A 151 10.84 7.73 5.28
C PHE A 151 10.73 8.19 3.82
N THR A 152 11.05 9.46 3.56
CA THR A 152 10.88 10.09 2.25
C THR A 152 11.84 11.26 2.03
N GLN A 153 12.34 11.40 0.80
CA GLN A 153 12.98 12.61 0.31
C GLN A 153 11.89 13.56 -0.19
N LEU A 154 11.61 14.65 0.53
CA LEU A 154 10.51 15.59 0.25
C LEU A 154 10.66 16.29 -1.10
N SER A 155 11.89 16.45 -1.58
CA SER A 155 12.23 16.96 -2.90
C SER A 155 11.94 15.99 -4.06
N GLU A 156 11.77 14.69 -3.78
CA GLU A 156 11.60 13.64 -4.80
C GLU A 156 10.14 13.19 -4.95
N VAL A 157 9.25 13.68 -4.07
CA VAL A 157 7.82 13.43 -4.17
C VAL A 157 7.10 14.62 -4.78
N GLN A 158 5.89 14.36 -5.29
CA GLN A 158 5.03 15.44 -5.74
C GLN A 158 4.68 16.34 -4.56
N GLU A 159 4.64 17.66 -4.80
CA GLU A 159 4.36 18.65 -3.76
C GLU A 159 3.05 18.36 -3.01
N LYS A 160 2.00 17.96 -3.74
CA LYS A 160 0.71 17.56 -3.16
C LYS A 160 0.84 16.42 -2.15
N THR A 161 1.78 15.49 -2.39
CA THR A 161 2.03 14.34 -1.52
C THR A 161 2.75 14.80 -0.26
N ALA A 162 3.77 15.65 -0.37
CA ALA A 162 4.44 16.23 0.79
C ALA A 162 3.47 17.05 1.66
N LYS A 163 2.65 17.90 1.04
CA LYS A 163 1.60 18.67 1.73
C LYS A 163 0.55 17.76 2.39
N SER A 164 0.24 16.62 1.79
CA SER A 164 -0.65 15.62 2.40
C SER A 164 -0.10 15.08 3.72
N TYR A 165 1.23 14.93 3.87
CA TYR A 165 1.81 14.51 5.15
C TYR A 165 1.60 15.55 6.24
N LEU A 166 1.80 16.83 5.91
CA LEU A 166 1.60 17.93 6.85
C LEU A 166 0.13 17.99 7.31
N ASN A 167 -0.81 17.92 6.37
CA ASN A 167 -2.24 17.89 6.67
C ASN A 167 -2.67 16.63 7.43
N GLU A 168 -2.02 15.49 7.17
CA GLU A 168 -2.27 14.27 7.93
C GLU A 168 -1.91 14.43 9.41
N ILE A 169 -0.77 15.05 9.72
CA ILE A 169 -0.32 15.30 11.09
C ILE A 169 -1.32 16.19 11.84
N THR A 170 -1.71 17.33 11.26
CA THR A 170 -2.67 18.25 11.91
C THR A 170 -4.02 17.59 12.14
N LYS A 171 -4.49 16.78 11.20
CA LYS A 171 -5.79 16.09 11.27
C LYS A 171 -5.80 14.94 12.29
N LYS A 172 -4.73 14.13 12.29
CA LYS A 172 -4.61 12.95 13.16
C LYS A 172 -4.27 13.32 14.60
N TYR A 173 -3.45 14.36 14.78
CA TYR A 173 -2.88 14.72 16.08
C TYR A 173 -3.19 16.16 16.49
N PRO A 174 -4.48 16.56 16.53
CA PRO A 174 -4.82 17.89 17.01
C PRO A 174 -4.38 18.06 18.46
N SER A 175 -3.89 19.25 18.79
CA SER A 175 -3.48 19.59 20.15
C SER A 175 -4.62 19.34 21.13
N GLY A 176 -4.30 18.72 22.27
CA GLY A 176 -5.28 18.37 23.29
C GLY A 176 -6.01 17.05 23.06
N SER A 177 -5.66 16.27 22.02
CA SER A 177 -6.21 14.92 21.80
C SER A 177 -6.05 14.04 23.04
N LYS A 178 -7.08 13.27 23.40
CA LYS A 178 -7.03 12.39 24.56
C LYS A 178 -6.21 11.15 24.25
N ILE A 179 -5.27 10.83 25.12
CA ILE A 179 -4.46 9.62 25.04
C ILE A 179 -5.28 8.45 25.58
N SER A 180 -5.30 7.34 24.85
CA SER A 180 -6.07 6.14 25.21
C SER A 180 -5.66 5.60 26.58
N ASN A 181 -6.64 5.17 27.38
CA ASN A 181 -6.43 4.47 28.65
C ASN A 181 -6.10 2.98 28.48
N GLY A 182 -5.99 2.51 27.24
CA GLY A 182 -5.72 1.12 26.92
C GLY A 182 -4.38 0.60 27.49
N PRO A 183 -4.21 -0.73 27.53
CA PRO A 183 -3.02 -1.37 28.09
C PRO A 183 -1.72 -1.04 27.34
N PHE A 184 -1.83 -0.64 26.06
CA PHE A 184 -0.69 -0.32 25.19
C PHE A 184 0.06 0.96 25.59
N ASN A 185 -0.62 1.91 26.21
CA ASN A 185 0.00 3.15 26.64
C ASN A 185 0.66 3.00 28.02
N PRO A 186 1.79 3.66 28.27
CA PRO A 186 2.42 3.68 29.59
C PRO A 186 1.55 4.45 30.60
N ASN A 187 1.56 4.03 31.86
CA ASN A 187 0.72 4.60 32.92
C ASN A 187 0.89 6.12 33.07
N ALA A 188 2.09 6.65 32.82
CA ALA A 188 2.39 8.09 32.87
C ALA A 188 1.60 8.93 31.83
N LEU A 189 1.11 8.31 30.76
CA LEU A 189 0.40 9.01 29.68
C LEU A 189 -1.11 8.74 29.64
N LYS A 190 -1.58 7.65 30.27
CA LYS A 190 -2.99 7.22 30.20
C LYS A 190 -3.92 8.34 30.65
N GLY A 191 -4.88 8.68 29.79
CA GLY A 191 -5.93 9.65 30.10
C GLY A 191 -5.46 11.10 30.04
N GLY A 192 -4.16 11.31 29.80
CA GLY A 192 -3.58 12.60 29.54
C GLY A 192 -4.01 13.17 28.20
N ARG A 193 -3.51 14.38 27.92
CA ARG A 193 -3.72 15.06 26.64
C ARG A 193 -2.42 15.17 25.87
N LEU A 194 -2.50 14.96 24.57
CA LEU A 194 -1.40 15.15 23.65
C LEU A 194 -1.07 16.64 23.55
N LYS A 195 0.15 17.01 23.93
CA LYS A 195 0.65 18.40 23.92
C LYS A 195 2.11 18.42 23.49
N GLY A 196 2.47 19.39 22.68
CA GLY A 196 3.82 19.57 22.17
C GLY A 196 3.80 20.15 20.77
N GLU A 197 4.99 20.41 20.24
CA GLU A 197 5.20 20.83 18.86
C GLU A 197 4.98 19.67 17.91
N LEU A 198 4.34 19.94 16.77
CA LEU A 198 4.15 18.94 15.72
C LEU A 198 5.43 18.84 14.91
N ILE A 199 6.01 17.65 14.85
CA ILE A 199 7.26 17.40 14.11
C ILE A 199 7.00 16.36 13.02
N LEU A 200 7.31 16.74 11.78
CA LEU A 200 7.49 15.80 10.68
C LEU A 200 8.97 15.41 10.64
N GLU A 201 9.28 14.21 11.16
CA GLU A 201 10.65 13.69 11.18
C GLU A 201 10.96 12.88 9.90
N VAL A 202 12.03 13.27 9.21
CA VAL A 202 12.42 12.72 7.90
C VAL A 202 13.88 12.25 7.89
N PRO A 203 14.30 11.40 6.95
CA PRO A 203 15.73 11.18 6.72
C PRO A 203 16.42 12.50 6.32
N VAL A 204 17.75 12.54 6.45
CA VAL A 204 18.55 13.66 5.92
C VAL A 204 18.23 13.84 4.44
N GLN A 205 17.96 15.09 4.04
CA GLN A 205 17.56 15.40 2.68
C GLN A 205 18.79 15.57 1.78
N ASN A 206 18.80 14.86 0.65
CA ASN A 206 19.90 14.93 -0.32
C ASN A 206 19.82 16.17 -1.22
N LYS A 207 18.61 16.72 -1.38
CA LYS A 207 18.31 17.91 -2.17
C LYS A 207 17.53 18.92 -1.31
N PRO A 208 17.55 20.22 -1.66
CA PRO A 208 16.77 21.22 -0.94
C PRO A 208 15.28 20.86 -0.97
N ILE A 209 14.62 21.01 0.17
CA ILE A 209 13.16 20.87 0.23
C ILE A 209 12.55 22.08 -0.50
N PRO A 210 11.59 21.87 -1.42
CA PRO A 210 10.85 22.97 -2.05
C PRO A 210 10.28 23.95 -1.03
N GLN A 211 10.50 25.26 -1.25
CA GLN A 211 10.07 26.31 -0.33
C GLN A 211 8.55 26.27 -0.06
N THR A 212 7.76 25.92 -1.08
CA THR A 212 6.31 25.75 -0.97
C THR A 212 5.87 24.71 0.08
N ILE A 213 6.71 23.72 0.38
CA ILE A 213 6.47 22.72 1.43
C ILE A 213 6.86 23.28 2.80
N LEU A 214 7.97 24.01 2.88
CA LEU A 214 8.45 24.65 4.10
C LEU A 214 7.47 25.73 4.59
N ASP A 215 6.95 26.53 3.66
CA ASP A 215 5.96 27.57 3.96
C ASP A 215 4.65 26.95 4.47
N GLU A 216 4.19 25.86 3.84
CA GLU A 216 3.00 25.13 4.27
C GLU A 216 3.20 24.49 5.66
N ALA A 217 4.39 23.98 5.96
CA ALA A 217 4.71 23.44 7.28
C ALA A 217 4.66 24.54 8.35
N THR A 218 5.30 25.68 8.09
CA THR A 218 5.31 26.85 8.96
C THR A 218 3.90 27.38 9.21
N LYS A 219 3.09 27.52 8.15
CA LYS A 219 1.67 27.91 8.24
C LYS A 219 0.87 26.98 9.15
N ASN A 220 1.13 25.68 9.08
CA ASN A 220 0.46 24.66 9.90
C ASN A 220 1.12 24.46 11.28
N ARG A 221 2.15 25.25 11.63
CA ARG A 221 2.94 25.13 12.86
C ARG A 221 3.55 23.74 13.03
N ILE A 222 4.06 23.19 11.93
CA ILE A 222 4.79 21.92 11.89
C ILE A 222 6.26 22.22 11.65
N ILE A 223 7.12 21.60 12.45
CA ILE A 223 8.56 21.63 12.28
C ILE A 223 8.97 20.45 11.39
N ILE A 224 9.68 20.72 10.30
CA ILE A 224 10.32 19.67 9.51
C ILE A 224 11.74 19.50 10.03
N ARG A 225 12.03 18.33 10.60
CA ARG A 225 13.32 18.01 11.21
C ARG A 225 13.86 16.70 10.66
N ASP A 226 15.17 16.61 10.39
CA ASP A 226 15.76 15.32 10.07
C ASP A 226 16.25 14.55 11.31
N ILE A 227 16.58 13.28 11.10
CA ILE A 227 17.16 12.40 12.14
C ILE A 227 18.49 12.88 12.71
N LYS A 228 19.15 13.90 12.16
CA LYS A 228 20.34 14.53 12.76
C LYS A 228 19.99 15.77 13.59
N GLY A 229 18.71 16.13 13.65
CA GLY A 229 18.21 17.28 14.38
C GLY A 229 18.20 18.57 13.57
N LYS A 230 18.57 18.54 12.28
CA LYS A 230 18.52 19.74 11.43
C LYS A 230 17.06 20.09 11.14
N VAL A 231 16.69 21.32 11.46
CA VAL A 231 15.40 21.92 11.14
C VAL A 231 15.49 22.62 9.78
N TYR A 232 14.45 22.51 8.95
CA TYR A 232 14.45 23.03 7.59
C TYR A 232 13.59 24.28 7.38
N ASN A 233 12.65 24.59 8.29
CA ASN A 233 11.74 25.73 8.20
C ASN A 233 11.87 26.70 9.38
#